data_AF-A0A9W8PCS1-F1
#
_entry.id   AF-A0A9W8PCS1-F1
#
_cell.length_a   1.000
_cell.length_b   1.000
_cell.length_c   1.000
_cell.angle_alpha   90.00
_cell.angle_beta   90.00
_cell.angle_gamma   90.00
#
_symmetry.space_group_name_H-M   'P 1'
#
loop_
_entity.id
_entity.type
_entity.pdbx_description
1 polymer ?
#
loop_
_entity_poly.entity_id
_entity_poly.type
_entity_poly.pdbx_seq_one_letter_code
_entity_poly.pdbx_strand_id
1 'polypeptide(L)'
;MAPSSEKRAEQLRKAAATFKKNHPDRVAANAQAQKDRRKRRRLEDAPVSSSSGQASSSEQASSSGSQGDTSSFGAVSNPSPTVQPQTRPYLIRAPTFPPVDLLSDVVGTQVDQSAETITWPNGWESVLPVGMKNGVNVLKADAERVQWLADPKNAVPADRSSVKYLAREAYQDNKSLIEDIRYLNAYNYTVVVPGGVASNRKKFENFDDLDSEFGLGISENLTLQMHDLKQRAQSTSDFHRLTTVSDFIKDANNPDVVGMILDVPTSRQSLPEPYHLLDESAAAFRQMKSDQSYKSVGSNTSFHIDTLFAPTWALLHHAGTYTNVHQDAGGYSVAGQVFGDLNDPQPKMWAIMTLKNPVAASQTPEKVAERMASICRFENQNNESNMHWDSTIWQDCEIELMYLRPGDFFFQPPGVLHLVYTPRASVASGGHFYNYDSLHLTEWTRRIQHLQSNAVTNQDPARVKEALNMMMLNFPNNQGKYFYRRALAALCRMVLAENEYIHQQQAKLKVGNKLDQKAEAMAEIVARVCFEISPAPGDERKLTVDALAKILEGDYREPGVAFRLEPETVQTIEKLALKYWEAFSAKKKKTTKKG
;
A
#
# COMPACT_ATOMS: atom_id res chain seq x y z
N MET A 1 -13.91 23.54 34.30
CA MET A 1 -13.14 22.70 35.25
C MET A 1 -13.13 21.29 34.71
N ALA A 2 -11.97 20.76 34.33
CA ALA A 2 -11.86 19.38 33.87
C ALA A 2 -12.14 18.40 35.04
N PRO A 3 -12.86 17.29 34.81
CA PRO A 3 -13.10 16.30 35.85
C PRO A 3 -11.77 15.68 36.31
N SER A 4 -11.64 15.40 37.61
CA SER A 4 -10.48 14.73 38.18
C SER A 4 -10.21 13.38 37.49
N SER A 5 -8.95 12.94 37.49
CA SER A 5 -8.51 11.65 36.92
C SER A 5 -9.34 10.46 37.42
N GLU A 6 -9.77 10.50 38.68
CA GLU A 6 -10.69 9.52 39.28
C GLU A 6 -12.08 9.50 38.64
N LYS A 7 -12.69 10.68 38.40
CA LYS A 7 -13.99 10.75 37.72
C LYS A 7 -13.92 10.24 36.29
N ARG A 8 -12.80 10.49 35.59
CA ARG A 8 -12.56 9.97 34.23
C ARG A 8 -12.39 8.44 34.23
N ALA A 9 -11.63 7.90 35.18
CA ALA A 9 -11.47 6.45 35.33
C ALA A 9 -12.80 5.76 35.65
N GLU A 10 -13.66 6.36 36.48
CA GLU A 10 -14.97 5.80 36.79
C GLU A 10 -15.94 5.86 35.60
N GLN A 11 -15.91 6.94 34.82
CA GLN A 11 -16.69 7.03 33.57
C GLN A 11 -16.27 5.95 32.57
N LEU A 12 -14.97 5.69 32.41
CA LEU A 12 -14.47 4.62 31.55
C LEU A 12 -14.90 3.23 32.03
N ARG A 13 -14.87 2.98 33.35
CA ARG A 13 -15.38 1.71 33.92
C ARG A 13 -16.88 1.52 33.66
N LYS A 14 -17.70 2.58 33.80
CA LYS A 14 -19.14 2.55 33.52
C LYS A 14 -19.44 2.36 32.03
N ALA A 15 -18.65 2.98 31.15
CA ALA A 15 -18.77 2.79 29.70
C ALA A 15 -18.40 1.35 29.30
N ALA A 16 -17.31 0.79 29.82
CA ALA A 16 -16.90 -0.59 29.56
C ALA A 16 -17.93 -1.61 30.06
N ALA A 17 -18.52 -1.39 31.25
CA ALA A 17 -19.59 -2.22 31.78
C ALA A 17 -20.86 -2.18 30.91
N THR A 18 -21.25 -0.98 30.45
CA THR A 18 -22.38 -0.79 29.55
C THR A 18 -22.16 -1.47 28.19
N PHE A 19 -20.95 -1.33 27.62
CA PHE A 19 -20.58 -1.99 26.37
C PHE A 19 -20.64 -3.52 26.49
N LYS A 20 -20.11 -4.07 27.59
CA LYS A 20 -20.15 -5.52 27.87
C LYS A 20 -21.58 -6.03 28.05
N LYS A 21 -22.46 -5.23 28.65
CA LYS A 21 -23.89 -5.54 28.81
C LYS A 21 -24.64 -5.53 27.48
N ASN A 22 -24.35 -4.56 26.61
CA ASN A 22 -25.08 -4.35 25.36
C ASN A 22 -24.57 -5.23 24.20
N HIS A 23 -23.33 -5.75 24.30
CA HIS A 23 -22.70 -6.54 23.22
C HIS A 23 -22.03 -7.83 23.74
N PRO A 24 -22.78 -8.73 24.40
CA PRO A 24 -22.20 -9.96 24.98
C PRO A 24 -21.51 -10.84 23.93
N ASP A 25 -22.03 -10.92 22.71
CA ASP A 25 -21.47 -11.73 21.63
C ASP A 25 -20.13 -11.22 21.13
N ARG A 26 -19.95 -9.89 21.04
CA ARG A 26 -18.67 -9.28 20.68
C ARG A 26 -17.61 -9.50 21.76
N VAL A 27 -18.01 -9.44 23.03
CA VAL A 27 -17.10 -9.72 24.15
C VAL A 27 -16.70 -11.20 24.16
N ALA A 28 -17.64 -12.11 23.90
CA ALA A 28 -17.37 -13.54 23.79
C ALA A 28 -16.43 -13.86 22.60
N ALA A 29 -16.67 -13.25 21.44
CA ALA A 29 -15.82 -13.40 20.26
C ALA A 29 -14.38 -12.90 20.51
N ASN A 30 -14.22 -11.73 21.14
CA ASN A 30 -12.90 -11.21 21.50
C ASN A 30 -12.18 -12.10 22.53
N ALA A 31 -12.90 -12.63 23.52
CA ALA A 31 -12.35 -13.54 24.50
C ALA A 31 -11.90 -14.87 23.86
N GLN A 32 -12.67 -15.39 22.89
CA GLN A 32 -12.30 -16.59 22.14
C GLN A 32 -11.08 -16.35 21.26
N ALA A 33 -11.03 -15.22 20.54
CA ALA A 33 -9.86 -14.85 19.73
C ALA A 33 -8.58 -14.71 20.59
N GLN A 34 -8.69 -14.17 21.81
CA GLN A 34 -7.56 -14.13 22.75
C GLN A 34 -7.13 -15.52 23.23
N LYS A 35 -8.07 -16.44 23.48
CA LYS A 35 -7.75 -17.84 23.83
C LYS A 35 -7.03 -18.54 22.67
N ASP A 36 -7.48 -18.34 21.45
CA ASP A 36 -6.87 -18.95 20.25
C ASP A 36 -5.46 -18.41 20.01
N ARG A 37 -5.23 -17.11 20.21
CA ARG A 37 -3.88 -16.50 20.18
C ARG A 37 -2.95 -17.11 21.23
N ARG A 38 -3.43 -17.33 22.47
CA ARG A 38 -2.63 -17.98 23.54
C ARG A 38 -2.34 -19.45 23.23
N LYS A 39 -3.28 -20.17 22.62
CA LYS A 39 -3.10 -21.57 22.22
C LYS A 39 -2.05 -21.72 21.12
N ARG A 40 -2.03 -20.80 20.15
CA ARG A 40 -1.01 -20.78 19.08
C ARG A 40 0.39 -20.49 19.60
N ARG A 41 0.55 -19.48 20.46
CA ARG A 41 1.86 -19.20 21.10
C ARG A 41 2.42 -20.42 21.84
N ARG A 42 1.56 -21.16 22.57
CA ARG A 42 1.97 -22.41 23.23
C ARG A 42 2.39 -23.54 22.29
N LEU A 43 1.92 -23.54 21.04
CA LEU A 43 2.32 -24.52 20.02
C LEU A 43 3.61 -24.09 19.31
N GLU A 44 3.85 -22.78 19.20
CA GLU A 44 5.08 -22.21 18.64
C GLU A 44 6.26 -22.29 19.62
N ASP A 45 5.99 -22.19 20.92
CA ASP A 45 7.01 -22.33 21.98
C ASP A 45 7.32 -23.80 22.36
N ALA A 46 6.69 -24.78 21.69
CA ALA A 46 6.96 -26.19 21.97
C ALA A 46 8.33 -26.59 21.37
N PRO A 47 9.25 -27.15 22.18
CA PRO A 47 10.58 -27.53 21.69
C PRO A 47 10.44 -28.60 20.61
N VAL A 48 11.00 -28.30 19.42
CA VAL A 48 11.06 -29.20 18.28
C VAL A 48 11.93 -30.39 18.67
N SER A 49 11.32 -31.55 18.88
CA SER A 49 12.04 -32.80 19.05
C SER A 49 12.70 -33.16 17.72
N SER A 50 14.03 -33.14 17.69
CA SER A 50 14.84 -33.57 16.56
C SER A 50 14.69 -35.07 16.31
N SER A 51 13.98 -35.45 15.25
CA SER A 51 14.08 -36.80 14.67
C SER A 51 14.92 -36.75 13.39
N SER A 52 16.15 -37.24 13.52
CA SER A 52 17.01 -37.68 12.43
C SER A 52 16.36 -38.82 11.66
N GLY A 53 16.37 -38.78 10.32
CA GLY A 53 15.82 -39.87 9.53
C GLY A 53 16.05 -39.79 8.02
N GLN A 54 17.23 -40.23 7.61
CA GLN A 54 17.54 -41.02 6.41
C GLN A 54 17.16 -40.51 5.00
N ALA A 55 18.24 -40.32 4.23
CA ALA A 55 18.27 -40.31 2.78
C ALA A 55 17.85 -41.67 2.20
N SER A 56 17.12 -41.64 1.08
CA SER A 56 17.12 -42.74 0.11
C SER A 56 17.08 -42.18 -1.31
N SER A 57 17.97 -42.74 -2.11
CA SER A 57 18.18 -42.57 -3.54
C SER A 57 17.24 -43.44 -4.36
N SER A 58 16.77 -42.95 -5.52
CA SER A 58 16.50 -43.81 -6.69
C SER A 58 16.30 -42.99 -7.98
N GLU A 59 17.27 -43.17 -8.88
CA GLU A 59 17.15 -43.53 -10.30
C GLU A 59 16.10 -42.88 -11.24
N GLN A 60 16.66 -42.22 -12.26
CA GLN A 60 16.44 -42.36 -13.71
C GLN A 60 15.11 -42.94 -14.22
N ALA A 61 14.44 -42.16 -15.09
CA ALA A 61 13.83 -42.69 -16.30
C ALA A 61 13.79 -41.62 -17.40
N SER A 62 14.48 -41.93 -18.50
CA SER A 62 14.39 -41.31 -19.81
C SER A 62 13.02 -41.57 -20.47
N SER A 63 12.44 -40.57 -21.13
CA SER A 63 11.57 -40.85 -22.27
C SER A 63 11.59 -39.72 -23.31
N SER A 64 11.94 -40.13 -24.51
CA SER A 64 11.81 -39.47 -25.80
C SER A 64 10.35 -39.38 -26.24
N GLY A 65 9.94 -38.32 -26.93
CA GLY A 65 8.61 -38.30 -27.57
C GLY A 65 8.25 -37.05 -28.37
N SER A 66 8.43 -37.17 -29.68
CA SER A 66 7.71 -36.54 -30.80
C SER A 66 7.60 -35.00 -30.89
N GLN A 67 8.31 -34.49 -31.90
CA GLN A 67 7.99 -33.27 -32.63
C GLN A 67 6.65 -33.44 -33.36
N GLY A 68 5.74 -32.49 -33.15
CA GLY A 68 4.51 -32.33 -33.91
C GLY A 68 4.49 -30.94 -34.52
N ASP A 69 4.55 -30.88 -35.85
CA ASP A 69 4.40 -29.69 -36.67
C ASP A 69 3.10 -28.94 -36.34
N THR A 70 3.23 -27.66 -35.99
CA THR A 70 2.10 -26.73 -36.00
C THR A 70 2.33 -25.64 -37.04
N SER A 71 1.35 -25.58 -37.93
CA SER A 71 1.19 -24.67 -39.06
C SER A 71 1.32 -23.20 -38.67
N SER A 72 2.17 -22.48 -39.40
CA SER A 72 2.37 -21.04 -39.35
C SER A 72 1.10 -20.28 -39.80
N PHE A 73 0.48 -19.54 -38.88
CA PHE A 73 -0.38 -18.41 -39.22
C PHE A 73 0.40 -17.10 -39.03
N GLY A 74 0.20 -16.16 -39.95
CA GLY A 74 1.04 -15.00 -40.21
C GLY A 74 1.34 -14.15 -38.97
N ALA A 75 2.63 -13.92 -38.76
CA ALA A 75 3.14 -12.95 -37.81
C ALA A 75 2.68 -11.54 -38.22
N VAL A 76 1.74 -10.99 -37.45
CA VAL A 76 1.52 -9.54 -37.43
C VAL A 76 2.80 -8.93 -36.85
N SER A 77 3.42 -8.03 -37.61
CA SER A 77 4.63 -7.32 -37.19
C SER A 77 4.34 -6.54 -35.90
N ASN A 78 4.79 -7.07 -34.77
CA ASN A 78 4.76 -6.36 -33.50
C ASN A 78 5.66 -5.12 -33.63
N PRO A 79 5.16 -3.89 -33.39
CA PRO A 79 6.05 -2.78 -33.18
C PRO A 79 6.89 -3.10 -31.94
N SER A 80 8.22 -3.04 -32.04
CA SER A 80 9.08 -3.06 -30.85
C SER A 80 8.89 -1.77 -30.07
N PRO A 81 8.70 -1.82 -28.73
CA PRO A 81 9.14 -0.71 -27.92
C PRO A 81 9.70 -1.21 -26.59
N THR A 82 10.92 -1.76 -26.60
CA THR A 82 11.79 -1.69 -25.42
C THR A 82 12.63 -0.42 -25.55
N VAL A 83 11.95 0.73 -25.50
CA VAL A 83 12.63 2.00 -25.25
C VAL A 83 13.02 1.95 -23.77
N GLN A 84 14.31 1.69 -23.50
CA GLN A 84 14.83 1.88 -22.16
C GLN A 84 14.49 3.30 -21.68
N PRO A 85 14.18 3.53 -20.39
CA PRO A 85 13.79 4.84 -19.85
C PRO A 85 14.81 6.00 -20.04
N GLN A 86 15.92 5.78 -20.73
CA GLN A 86 17.11 6.62 -20.64
C GLN A 86 17.11 7.95 -21.40
N THR A 87 16.03 8.37 -22.07
CA THR A 87 15.96 9.76 -22.57
C THR A 87 14.55 10.33 -22.59
N ARG A 88 13.76 10.18 -21.50
CA ARG A 88 12.63 11.11 -21.34
C ARG A 88 13.21 12.46 -20.93
N PRO A 89 13.04 13.54 -21.74
CA PRO A 89 13.73 14.81 -21.52
C PRO A 89 13.33 15.51 -20.21
N TYR A 90 12.30 15.01 -19.53
CA TYR A 90 11.71 15.57 -18.31
C TYR A 90 12.22 14.92 -17.02
N LEU A 91 13.01 13.84 -17.12
CA LEU A 91 13.69 13.23 -15.98
C LEU A 91 14.82 14.15 -15.52
N ILE A 92 14.71 14.64 -14.29
CA ILE A 92 15.76 15.43 -13.65
C ILE A 92 16.54 14.57 -12.65
N ARG A 93 17.74 15.05 -12.29
CA ARG A 93 18.48 14.47 -11.17
C ARG A 93 17.70 14.73 -9.87
N ALA A 94 17.99 13.92 -8.84
CA ALA A 94 17.52 14.20 -7.49
C ALA A 94 17.84 15.67 -7.12
N PRO A 95 16.87 16.44 -6.63
CA PRO A 95 17.08 17.84 -6.28
C PRO A 95 18.20 18.00 -5.25
N THR A 96 19.05 19.01 -5.45
CA THR A 96 19.94 19.48 -4.39
C THR A 96 19.16 20.40 -3.48
N PHE A 97 19.25 20.17 -2.18
CA PHE A 97 18.50 20.94 -1.20
C PHE A 97 19.38 22.04 -0.58
N PRO A 98 18.82 23.23 -0.29
CA PRO A 98 19.53 24.20 0.53
C PRO A 98 19.74 23.64 1.95
N PRO A 99 20.71 24.18 2.71
CA PRO A 99 20.81 23.90 4.14
C PRO A 99 19.48 24.22 4.84
N VAL A 100 19.10 23.36 5.78
CA VAL A 100 17.91 23.52 6.62
C VAL A 100 18.31 23.29 8.06
N ASP A 101 17.80 24.14 8.95
CA ASP A 101 17.91 23.90 10.39
C ASP A 101 16.82 22.93 10.85
N LEU A 102 17.22 21.74 11.26
CA LEU A 102 16.33 20.73 11.84
C LEU A 102 16.63 20.47 13.32
N LEU A 103 17.33 21.37 14.00
CA LEU A 103 17.80 21.19 15.37
C LEU A 103 17.32 22.27 16.33
N SER A 104 17.40 23.55 15.96
CA SER A 104 17.29 24.68 16.92
C SER A 104 15.94 24.75 17.64
N ASP A 105 14.84 24.39 16.97
CA ASP A 105 13.49 24.36 17.56
C ASP A 105 13.00 22.94 17.87
N VAL A 106 13.91 21.96 17.81
CA VAL A 106 13.62 20.53 18.00
C VAL A 106 14.22 20.06 19.32
N VAL A 107 15.52 20.25 19.51
CA VAL A 107 16.24 19.78 20.69
C VAL A 107 15.80 20.58 21.92
N GLY A 108 15.40 19.87 22.98
CA GLY A 108 14.88 20.47 24.22
C GLY A 108 13.46 21.03 24.11
N THR A 109 12.86 21.03 22.91
CA THR A 109 11.50 21.54 22.66
C THR A 109 10.56 20.42 22.21
N GLN A 110 10.82 19.82 21.05
CA GLN A 110 10.00 18.72 20.51
C GLN A 110 10.56 17.34 20.91
N VAL A 111 11.86 17.25 21.18
CA VAL A 111 12.55 16.06 21.68
C VAL A 111 13.44 16.40 22.87
N ASP A 112 13.83 15.38 23.63
CA ASP A 112 14.70 15.55 24.80
C ASP A 112 16.04 16.23 24.45
N GLN A 113 16.57 17.04 25.38
CA GLN A 113 17.82 17.77 25.21
C GLN A 113 19.04 16.85 25.00
N SER A 114 18.96 15.59 25.44
CA SER A 114 20.01 14.58 25.25
C SER A 114 19.99 13.88 23.90
N ALA A 115 19.09 14.28 22.98
CA ALA A 115 19.02 13.68 21.65
C ALA A 115 20.38 13.75 20.93
N GLU A 116 20.90 12.58 20.55
CA GLU A 116 22.03 12.47 19.62
C GLU A 116 21.61 13.03 18.24
N THR A 117 22.57 13.53 17.45
CA THR A 117 22.32 14.01 16.08
C THR A 117 22.95 13.10 15.02
N ILE A 118 22.53 13.29 13.78
CA ILE A 118 23.06 12.59 12.62
C ILE A 118 23.08 13.50 11.38
N THR A 119 24.12 13.35 10.56
CA THR A 119 24.22 14.00 9.25
C THR A 119 23.77 13.07 8.14
N TRP A 120 22.89 13.56 7.28
CA TRP A 120 22.32 12.83 6.15
C TRP A 120 23.15 12.97 4.88
N PRO A 121 23.00 12.06 3.90
CA PRO A 121 23.69 12.16 2.61
C PRO A 121 23.50 13.48 1.85
N ASN A 122 22.37 14.19 2.04
CA ASN A 122 22.14 15.51 1.45
C ASN A 122 22.78 16.67 2.25
N GLY A 123 23.51 16.38 3.32
CA GLY A 123 24.19 17.36 4.18
C GLY A 123 23.32 17.95 5.30
N TRP A 124 22.04 17.60 5.39
CA TRP A 124 21.21 18.02 6.53
C TRP A 124 21.63 17.33 7.81
N GLU A 125 21.49 18.01 8.94
CA GLU A 125 21.67 17.43 10.27
C GLU A 125 20.31 17.35 10.97
N SER A 126 20.01 16.22 11.62
CA SER A 126 18.79 16.07 12.42
C SER A 126 19.06 15.31 13.72
N VAL A 127 18.08 15.31 14.62
CA VAL A 127 18.10 14.45 15.81
C VAL A 127 17.98 12.96 15.43
N LEU A 128 18.37 12.06 16.33
CA LEU A 128 18.01 10.64 16.28
C LEU A 128 16.76 10.38 17.14
N PRO A 129 15.98 9.32 16.85
CA PRO A 129 14.91 8.87 17.72
C PRO A 129 15.31 8.79 19.19
N VAL A 130 14.59 9.52 20.04
CA VAL A 130 14.82 9.55 21.49
C VAL A 130 13.51 9.44 22.25
N GLY A 131 13.51 8.60 23.27
CA GLY A 131 12.43 8.50 24.23
C GLY A 131 13.01 8.16 25.59
N MET A 132 13.13 9.15 26.47
CA MET A 132 13.75 8.94 27.77
C MET A 132 12.78 8.26 28.74
N LYS A 133 13.27 7.22 29.42
CA LYS A 133 12.61 6.56 30.56
C LYS A 133 13.68 6.18 31.57
N ASN A 134 13.59 6.73 32.78
CA ASN A 134 14.57 6.52 33.85
C ASN A 134 16.03 6.83 33.43
N GLY A 135 16.22 7.89 32.63
CA GLY A 135 17.54 8.29 32.13
C GLY A 135 18.10 7.43 30.98
N VAL A 136 17.32 6.48 30.45
CA VAL A 136 17.72 5.62 29.32
C VAL A 136 16.86 5.95 28.10
N ASN A 137 17.49 6.06 26.92
CA ASN A 137 16.77 6.16 25.66
C ASN A 137 16.18 4.80 25.27
N VAL A 138 14.88 4.61 25.47
CA VAL A 138 14.20 3.35 25.11
C VAL A 138 14.01 3.18 23.59
N LEU A 139 14.28 4.22 22.79
CA LEU A 139 14.20 4.19 21.33
C LEU A 139 15.56 3.93 20.66
N LYS A 140 16.56 3.40 21.39
CA LYS A 140 17.90 3.18 20.83
C LYS A 140 17.89 2.32 19.56
N ALA A 141 17.08 1.26 19.51
CA ALA A 141 16.94 0.43 18.32
C ALA A 141 16.36 1.19 17.11
N ASP A 142 15.46 2.16 17.32
CA ASP A 142 14.96 3.03 16.23
C ASP A 142 16.05 4.00 15.79
N ALA A 143 16.86 4.52 16.72
CA ALA A 143 18.02 5.34 16.39
C ALA A 143 19.09 4.58 15.58
N GLU A 144 19.38 3.34 15.92
CA GLU A 144 20.29 2.47 15.17
C GLU A 144 19.79 2.22 13.73
N ARG A 145 18.47 2.03 13.55
CA ARG A 145 17.86 1.95 12.22
C ARG A 145 18.05 3.24 11.44
N VAL A 146 17.76 4.40 12.04
CA VAL A 146 17.95 5.71 11.40
C VAL A 146 19.42 5.96 11.02
N GLN A 147 20.36 5.55 11.88
CA GLN A 147 21.79 5.58 11.57
C GLN A 147 22.13 4.74 10.33
N TRP A 148 21.59 3.52 10.23
CA TRP A 148 21.78 2.67 9.06
C TRP A 148 21.20 3.29 7.79
N LEU A 149 20.05 3.97 7.87
CA LEU A 149 19.46 4.67 6.71
C LEU A 149 20.35 5.78 6.19
N ALA A 150 21.00 6.53 7.09
CA ALA A 150 21.85 7.65 6.71
C ALA A 150 23.25 7.22 6.23
N ASP A 151 23.68 5.97 6.51
CA ASP A 151 24.98 5.46 6.06
C ASP A 151 25.02 5.31 4.53
N PRO A 152 25.89 6.05 3.80
CA PRO A 152 25.99 5.97 2.35
C PRO A 152 26.33 4.58 1.81
N LYS A 153 26.90 3.67 2.63
CA LYS A 153 27.18 2.29 2.22
C LYS A 153 25.92 1.46 1.96
N ASN A 154 24.79 1.88 2.53
CA ASN A 154 23.50 1.22 2.35
C ASN A 154 22.69 1.85 1.21
N ALA A 155 23.17 2.94 0.61
CA ALA A 155 22.46 3.64 -0.44
C ALA A 155 22.39 2.82 -1.73
N VAL A 156 21.24 2.88 -2.42
CA VAL A 156 21.10 2.36 -3.79
C VAL A 156 22.03 3.17 -4.72
N PRO A 157 22.87 2.50 -5.54
CA PRO A 157 23.67 3.18 -6.57
C PRO A 157 22.80 3.94 -7.58
N ALA A 158 23.28 5.08 -8.05
CA ALA A 158 22.49 6.00 -8.89
C ALA A 158 21.97 5.36 -10.20
N ASP A 159 22.71 4.42 -10.79
CA ASP A 159 22.32 3.67 -11.99
C ASP A 159 21.21 2.64 -11.74
N ARG A 160 21.01 2.23 -10.48
CA ARG A 160 19.96 1.31 -10.03
C ARG A 160 18.81 1.98 -9.29
N SER A 161 18.80 3.32 -9.27
CA SER A 161 17.76 4.13 -8.63
C SER A 161 16.36 3.70 -9.07
N SER A 162 15.50 3.46 -8.08
CA SER A 162 14.08 3.17 -8.19
C SER A 162 13.20 4.41 -8.06
N VAL A 163 13.78 5.55 -7.66
CA VAL A 163 13.11 6.85 -7.61
C VAL A 163 13.39 7.64 -8.89
N LYS A 164 12.37 8.31 -9.41
CA LYS A 164 12.45 9.17 -10.59
C LYS A 164 11.87 10.54 -10.28
N TYR A 165 12.59 11.58 -10.66
CA TYR A 165 12.17 12.95 -10.44
C TYR A 165 11.72 13.56 -11.76
N LEU A 166 10.50 14.12 -11.77
CA LEU A 166 9.93 14.80 -12.94
C LEU A 166 9.85 16.31 -12.67
N ALA A 167 10.44 17.12 -13.55
CA ALA A 167 10.31 18.57 -13.50
C ALA A 167 8.93 19.00 -14.01
N ARG A 168 8.08 19.51 -13.11
CA ARG A 168 6.70 19.91 -13.44
C ARG A 168 6.65 20.93 -14.58
N GLU A 169 7.53 21.92 -14.52
CA GLU A 169 7.70 23.02 -15.45
C GLU A 169 8.16 22.58 -16.85
N ALA A 170 8.67 21.36 -16.99
CA ALA A 170 9.11 20.84 -18.28
C ALA A 170 7.96 20.27 -19.13
N TYR A 171 6.75 20.13 -18.54
CA TYR A 171 5.56 19.67 -19.24
C TYR A 171 4.71 20.83 -19.74
N GLN A 172 4.29 20.75 -21.01
CA GLN A 172 3.39 21.74 -21.61
C GLN A 172 1.94 21.58 -21.14
N ASP A 173 1.57 20.37 -20.72
CA ASP A 173 0.22 20.02 -20.32
C ASP A 173 0.21 18.96 -19.20
N ASN A 174 -0.93 18.86 -18.50
CA ASN A 174 -1.09 17.92 -17.39
C ASN A 174 -1.17 16.47 -17.86
N LYS A 175 -1.69 16.22 -19.06
CA LYS A 175 -1.92 14.87 -19.57
C LYS A 175 -0.59 14.15 -19.76
N SER A 176 0.39 14.81 -20.38
CA SER A 176 1.74 14.28 -20.61
C SER A 176 2.45 13.93 -19.29
N LEU A 177 2.31 14.78 -18.25
CA LEU A 177 2.85 14.49 -16.91
C LEU A 177 2.19 13.25 -16.30
N ILE A 178 0.86 13.15 -16.37
CA ILE A 178 0.11 12.02 -15.84
C ILE A 178 0.50 10.73 -16.57
N GLU A 179 0.65 10.76 -17.90
CA GLU A 179 1.09 9.60 -18.69
C GLU A 179 2.50 9.13 -18.31
N ASP A 180 3.43 10.06 -18.03
CA ASP A 180 4.76 9.73 -17.54
C ASP A 180 4.74 9.11 -16.14
N ILE A 181 3.94 9.65 -15.22
CA ILE A 181 3.76 9.07 -13.87
C ILE A 181 3.19 7.65 -13.98
N ARG A 182 2.17 7.45 -14.80
CA ARG A 182 1.55 6.13 -15.03
C ARG A 182 2.55 5.13 -15.59
N TYR A 183 3.29 5.53 -16.62
CA TYR A 183 4.33 4.71 -17.23
C TYR A 183 5.36 4.30 -16.19
N LEU A 184 5.94 5.25 -15.44
CA LEU A 184 6.99 4.96 -14.47
C LEU A 184 6.48 4.05 -13.33
N ASN A 185 5.27 4.30 -12.81
CA ASN A 185 4.67 3.42 -11.80
C ASN A 185 4.41 2.00 -12.34
N ALA A 186 4.03 1.84 -13.61
CA ALA A 186 3.85 0.54 -14.24
C ALA A 186 5.14 -0.31 -14.26
N TYR A 187 6.32 0.34 -14.32
CA TYR A 187 7.64 -0.30 -14.22
C TYR A 187 8.22 -0.28 -12.80
N ASN A 188 7.36 -0.14 -11.78
CA ASN A 188 7.74 -0.17 -10.38
C ASN A 188 8.73 0.93 -9.96
N TYR A 189 8.67 2.10 -10.61
CA TYR A 189 9.40 3.29 -10.17
C TYR A 189 8.53 4.18 -9.28
N THR A 190 9.10 4.61 -8.15
CA THR A 190 8.53 5.70 -7.35
C THR A 190 8.83 7.02 -8.05
N VAL A 191 7.83 7.89 -8.18
CA VAL A 191 7.96 9.18 -8.85
C VAL A 191 7.82 10.30 -7.84
N VAL A 192 8.70 11.30 -7.92
CA VAL A 192 8.58 12.56 -7.19
C VAL A 192 8.45 13.69 -8.19
N VAL A 193 7.49 14.58 -7.96
CA VAL A 193 7.33 15.84 -8.69
C VAL A 193 7.65 16.97 -7.71
N PRO A 194 8.90 17.48 -7.71
CA PRO A 194 9.27 18.60 -6.85
C PRO A 194 8.41 19.82 -7.18
N GLY A 195 7.87 20.49 -6.16
CA GLY A 195 6.90 21.58 -6.38
C GLY A 195 5.65 21.16 -7.17
N GLY A 196 5.32 19.87 -7.18
CA GLY A 196 4.18 19.31 -7.90
C GLY A 196 2.82 19.81 -7.41
N VAL A 197 2.78 20.41 -6.22
CA VAL A 197 1.62 21.06 -5.61
C VAL A 197 2.05 22.38 -4.94
N ALA A 198 1.11 23.29 -4.75
CA ALA A 198 1.40 24.53 -4.02
C ALA A 198 1.72 24.22 -2.55
N SER A 199 2.87 24.72 -2.06
CA SER A 199 3.17 24.72 -0.64
C SER A 199 2.21 25.66 0.10
N ASN A 200 1.76 25.29 1.30
CA ASN A 200 0.95 26.18 2.14
C ASN A 200 1.74 27.38 2.68
N ARG A 201 3.08 27.33 2.65
CA ARG A 201 3.97 28.41 3.18
C ARG A 201 3.68 28.74 4.65
N LYS A 202 3.18 27.75 5.38
CA LYS A 202 2.78 27.87 6.78
C LYS A 202 3.29 26.65 7.52
N LYS A 203 4.06 26.89 8.56
CA LYS A 203 4.54 25.87 9.49
C LYS A 203 3.37 25.29 10.28
N PHE A 204 3.43 23.99 10.53
CA PHE A 204 2.51 23.31 11.44
C PHE A 204 2.90 23.61 12.89
N GLU A 205 2.02 24.30 13.61
CA GLU A 205 2.23 24.72 15.00
C GLU A 205 1.01 24.39 15.88
N ASN A 206 -0.18 24.40 15.32
CA ASN A 206 -1.43 24.24 16.06
C ASN A 206 -2.54 23.58 15.22
N PHE A 207 -3.73 23.45 15.81
CA PHE A 207 -4.88 22.81 15.15
C PHE A 207 -5.47 23.64 14.02
N ASP A 208 -5.50 24.98 14.13
CA ASP A 208 -6.07 25.86 13.11
C ASP A 208 -5.31 25.73 11.79
N ASP A 209 -4.01 25.43 11.85
CA ASP A 209 -3.20 25.11 10.68
C ASP A 209 -3.73 23.86 9.94
N LEU A 210 -4.19 22.83 10.66
CA LEU A 210 -4.74 21.62 10.05
C LEU A 210 -6.11 21.87 9.40
N ASP A 211 -6.97 22.61 10.09
CA ASP A 211 -8.35 22.82 9.68
C ASP A 211 -8.46 23.85 8.55
N SER A 212 -7.91 25.05 8.77
CA SER A 212 -8.09 26.19 7.87
C SER A 212 -7.00 26.28 6.80
N GLU A 213 -5.73 26.08 7.16
CA GLU A 213 -4.61 26.31 6.24
C GLU A 213 -4.34 25.09 5.34
N PHE A 214 -4.34 23.89 5.93
CA PHE A 214 -4.12 22.64 5.19
C PHE A 214 -5.42 22.03 4.66
N GLY A 215 -6.58 22.48 5.15
CA GLY A 215 -7.89 22.10 4.64
C GLY A 215 -8.20 20.61 4.82
N LEU A 216 -7.80 20.01 5.95
CA LEU A 216 -8.02 18.58 6.19
C LEU A 216 -9.47 18.25 6.58
N GLY A 217 -10.21 19.25 7.09
CA GLY A 217 -11.61 19.12 7.51
C GLY A 217 -11.80 18.09 8.62
N ILE A 218 -10.95 18.14 9.63
CA ILE A 218 -10.91 17.20 10.76
C ILE A 218 -11.42 17.89 12.02
N SER A 219 -12.07 17.16 12.92
CA SER A 219 -12.50 17.73 14.21
C SER A 219 -11.37 17.66 15.23
N GLU A 220 -11.14 18.74 15.98
CA GLU A 220 -10.17 18.77 17.10
C GLU A 220 -10.43 17.69 18.16
N ASN A 221 -11.71 17.31 18.34
CA ASN A 221 -12.17 16.35 19.34
C ASN A 221 -12.23 14.92 18.79
N LEU A 222 -11.85 14.71 17.52
CA LEU A 222 -11.79 13.39 16.92
C LEU A 222 -10.80 12.54 17.71
N THR A 223 -11.29 11.43 18.27
CA THR A 223 -10.46 10.48 19.02
C THR A 223 -9.87 9.47 18.06
N LEU A 224 -8.54 9.38 18.04
CA LEU A 224 -7.76 8.53 17.17
C LEU A 224 -6.82 7.62 17.96
N GLN A 225 -6.26 6.62 17.28
CA GLN A 225 -5.21 5.78 17.83
C GLN A 225 -3.85 6.40 17.49
N MET A 226 -3.10 6.75 18.53
CA MET A 226 -1.70 7.11 18.45
C MET A 226 -0.83 5.88 18.68
N HIS A 227 0.22 5.74 17.89
CA HIS A 227 1.31 4.80 18.09
C HIS A 227 2.28 5.43 19.10
N ASP A 228 2.26 4.99 20.36
CA ASP A 228 3.20 5.44 21.39
C ASP A 228 4.53 4.72 21.20
N LEU A 229 5.57 5.43 20.77
CA LEU A 229 6.83 4.77 20.39
C LEU A 229 7.60 4.27 21.60
N LYS A 230 7.48 4.94 22.76
CA LYS A 230 8.08 4.47 24.02
C LYS A 230 7.43 3.18 24.49
N GLN A 231 6.13 3.03 24.28
CA GLN A 231 5.42 1.79 24.56
C GLN A 231 5.73 0.72 23.50
N ARG A 232 5.87 1.09 22.21
CA ARG A 232 6.25 0.18 21.12
C ARG A 232 7.61 -0.47 21.37
N ALA A 233 8.56 0.30 21.90
CA ALA A 233 9.84 -0.24 22.31
C ALA A 233 9.70 -1.37 23.34
N GLN A 234 8.73 -1.29 24.25
CA GLN A 234 8.51 -2.31 25.30
C GLN A 234 7.61 -3.46 24.86
N SER A 235 6.73 -3.23 23.88
CA SER A 235 5.71 -4.19 23.44
C SER A 235 5.37 -3.99 21.97
N THR A 236 5.49 -5.05 21.18
CA THR A 236 5.14 -5.04 19.74
C THR A 236 3.66 -5.20 19.46
N SER A 237 2.83 -5.49 20.48
CA SER A 237 1.39 -5.77 20.30
C SER A 237 0.45 -4.83 21.03
N ASP A 238 0.96 -4.04 21.98
CA ASP A 238 0.15 -3.19 22.85
C ASP A 238 0.85 -1.86 23.07
N PHE A 239 0.89 -1.05 22.00
CA PHE A 239 1.51 0.28 21.98
C PHE A 239 0.58 1.38 21.44
N HIS A 240 -0.68 1.02 21.17
CA HIS A 240 -1.67 1.97 20.69
C HIS A 240 -2.36 2.62 21.89
N ARG A 241 -2.43 3.95 21.89
CA ARG A 241 -3.15 4.74 22.90
C ARG A 241 -4.17 5.63 22.22
N LEU A 242 -5.34 5.80 22.84
CA LEU A 242 -6.33 6.77 22.38
C LEU A 242 -5.90 8.19 22.76
N THR A 243 -5.99 9.11 21.79
CA THR A 243 -5.77 10.54 21.96
C THR A 243 -6.77 11.34 21.13
N THR A 244 -6.97 12.61 21.43
CA THR A 244 -7.70 13.53 20.53
C THR A 244 -6.71 14.20 19.57
N VAL A 245 -7.19 14.68 18.43
CA VAL A 245 -6.36 15.48 17.50
C VAL A 245 -5.76 16.69 18.23
N SER A 246 -6.56 17.42 19.01
CA SER A 246 -6.10 18.57 19.79
C SER A 246 -5.00 18.21 20.79
N ASP A 247 -5.19 17.14 21.56
CA ASP A 247 -4.20 16.70 22.56
C ASP A 247 -2.89 16.24 21.91
N PHE A 248 -2.97 15.51 20.80
CA PHE A 248 -1.79 15.09 20.04
C PHE A 248 -0.98 16.29 19.55
N ILE A 249 -1.63 17.31 18.99
CA ILE A 249 -0.93 18.51 18.49
C ILE A 249 -0.28 19.29 19.63
N LYS A 250 -0.93 19.41 20.79
CA LYS A 250 -0.35 20.06 21.96
C LYS A 250 0.92 19.35 22.45
N ASP A 251 0.94 18.02 22.34
CA ASP A 251 2.08 17.20 22.71
C ASP A 251 3.24 17.26 21.68
N ALA A 252 3.08 17.93 20.53
CA ALA A 252 4.16 18.04 19.53
C ALA A 252 5.40 18.80 20.06
N ASN A 253 5.21 19.70 21.02
CA ASN A 253 6.28 20.43 21.72
C ASN A 253 6.50 19.89 23.16
N ASN A 254 6.20 18.61 23.38
CA ASN A 254 6.42 17.93 24.63
C ASN A 254 7.53 16.88 24.45
N PRO A 255 8.76 17.11 24.96
CA PRO A 255 9.88 16.18 24.75
C PRO A 255 9.66 14.82 25.43
N ASP A 256 8.69 14.73 26.35
CA ASP A 256 8.28 13.48 26.99
C ASP A 256 7.24 12.68 26.18
N VAL A 257 6.83 13.14 25.00
CA VAL A 257 5.85 12.42 24.17
C VAL A 257 6.37 12.24 22.76
N VAL A 258 6.53 10.98 22.35
CA VAL A 258 6.94 10.61 21.00
C VAL A 258 5.94 9.62 20.43
N GLY A 259 5.22 10.06 19.40
CA GLY A 259 4.16 9.28 18.81
C GLY A 259 3.78 9.75 17.42
N MET A 260 2.99 8.92 16.76
CA MET A 260 2.45 9.20 15.43
C MET A 260 1.04 8.68 15.28
N ILE A 261 0.25 9.34 14.44
CA ILE A 261 -1.06 8.90 13.98
C ILE A 261 -0.94 8.69 12.47
N LEU A 262 -1.20 7.47 12.02
CA LEU A 262 -1.01 7.06 10.63
C LEU A 262 -2.29 7.09 9.78
N ASP A 263 -3.45 7.28 10.40
CA ASP A 263 -4.75 7.17 9.74
C ASP A 263 -5.73 8.24 10.24
N VAL A 264 -5.38 9.51 10.03
CA VAL A 264 -6.35 10.59 10.23
C VAL A 264 -7.30 10.61 9.03
N PRO A 265 -8.61 10.35 9.20
CA PRO A 265 -9.56 10.47 8.09
C PRO A 265 -9.72 11.93 7.70
N THR A 266 -9.65 12.24 6.41
CA THR A 266 -9.77 13.61 5.89
C THR A 266 -10.97 13.75 4.97
N SER A 267 -11.53 14.95 4.86
CA SER A 267 -12.56 15.27 3.85
C SER A 267 -11.96 15.66 2.49
N ARG A 268 -10.64 15.84 2.44
CA ARG A 268 -9.88 16.21 1.24
C ARG A 268 -9.88 15.08 0.21
N GLN A 269 -9.84 15.45 -1.08
CA GLN A 269 -9.60 14.48 -2.15
C GLN A 269 -8.22 13.84 -2.00
N SER A 270 -8.15 12.53 -2.23
CA SER A 270 -6.95 11.71 -2.07
C SER A 270 -5.78 12.23 -2.92
N LEU A 271 -6.09 12.55 -4.17
CA LEU A 271 -5.17 13.12 -5.14
C LEU A 271 -5.76 14.46 -5.61
N PRO A 272 -5.03 15.59 -5.48
CA PRO A 272 -5.47 16.88 -6.00
C PRO A 272 -5.40 16.91 -7.53
N GLU A 273 -5.97 17.94 -8.16
CA GLU A 273 -5.75 18.18 -9.59
C GLU A 273 -4.27 18.51 -9.88
N PRO A 274 -3.67 17.99 -10.97
CA PRO A 274 -4.27 17.08 -11.98
C PRO A 274 -4.16 15.59 -11.65
N TYR A 275 -3.54 15.23 -10.53
CA TYR A 275 -3.21 13.86 -10.17
C TYR A 275 -4.42 12.97 -9.89
N HIS A 276 -5.60 13.52 -9.62
CA HIS A 276 -6.84 12.75 -9.50
C HIS A 276 -7.15 11.87 -10.73
N LEU A 277 -6.55 12.15 -11.88
CA LEU A 277 -6.63 11.34 -13.10
C LEU A 277 -5.90 9.99 -12.98
N LEU A 278 -5.01 9.81 -11.99
CA LEU A 278 -4.32 8.54 -11.74
C LEU A 278 -5.21 7.51 -11.03
N ASP A 279 -6.22 7.95 -10.28
CA ASP A 279 -7.13 7.07 -9.54
C ASP A 279 -8.28 6.57 -10.42
N GLU A 280 -8.00 5.48 -11.12
CA GLU A 280 -8.95 4.85 -12.04
C GLU A 280 -9.99 4.00 -11.29
N SER A 281 -9.74 3.63 -10.03
CA SER A 281 -10.76 3.07 -9.15
C SER A 281 -11.85 4.09 -8.80
N ALA A 282 -11.49 5.33 -8.46
CA ALA A 282 -12.46 6.39 -8.23
C ALA A 282 -13.20 6.78 -9.50
N ALA A 283 -12.52 6.81 -10.66
CA ALA A 283 -13.16 7.03 -11.95
C ALA A 283 -14.19 5.93 -12.27
N ALA A 284 -13.82 4.67 -12.10
CA ALA A 284 -14.71 3.53 -12.29
C ALA A 284 -15.94 3.60 -11.38
N PHE A 285 -15.75 3.94 -10.10
CA PHE A 285 -16.85 4.14 -9.16
C PHE A 285 -17.83 5.23 -9.62
N ARG A 286 -17.31 6.42 -10.00
CA ARG A 286 -18.13 7.55 -10.46
C ARG A 286 -18.90 7.18 -11.73
N GLN A 287 -18.24 6.56 -12.69
CA GLN A 287 -18.85 6.17 -13.95
C GLN A 287 -19.96 5.14 -13.75
N MET A 288 -19.71 4.10 -12.94
CA MET A 288 -20.70 3.07 -12.61
C MET A 288 -21.94 3.64 -11.89
N LYS A 289 -21.80 4.75 -11.14
CA LYS A 289 -22.94 5.46 -10.55
C LYS A 289 -23.73 6.29 -11.56
N SER A 290 -23.05 6.91 -12.54
CA SER A 290 -23.70 7.76 -13.54
C SER A 290 -24.31 7.00 -14.72
N ASP A 291 -23.74 5.82 -15.04
CA ASP A 291 -24.07 5.12 -16.27
C ASP A 291 -25.42 4.39 -16.17
N GLN A 292 -26.40 4.93 -16.89
CA GLN A 292 -27.72 4.35 -17.01
C GLN A 292 -27.76 3.11 -17.91
N SER A 293 -26.77 2.88 -18.78
CA SER A 293 -26.71 1.71 -19.66
C SER A 293 -26.41 0.44 -18.86
N TYR A 294 -25.66 0.57 -17.76
CA TYR A 294 -25.44 -0.48 -16.76
C TYR A 294 -26.58 -0.60 -15.74
N LYS A 295 -27.79 -0.12 -16.03
CA LYS A 295 -29.02 -0.34 -15.22
C LYS A 295 -29.27 -1.81 -14.82
N SER A 296 -28.61 -2.77 -15.47
CA SER A 296 -28.64 -4.18 -15.08
C SER A 296 -27.74 -4.52 -13.88
N VAL A 297 -26.69 -3.74 -13.57
CA VAL A 297 -26.00 -3.71 -12.27
C VAL A 297 -26.87 -2.82 -11.40
N GLY A 298 -28.03 -3.33 -10.99
CA GLY A 298 -29.14 -2.50 -10.51
C GLY A 298 -28.71 -1.33 -9.64
N SER A 299 -29.41 -0.20 -9.79
CA SER A 299 -29.30 1.06 -9.03
C SER A 299 -29.26 0.94 -7.50
N ASN A 300 -29.33 -0.29 -6.97
CA ASN A 300 -29.33 -0.65 -5.56
C ASN A 300 -28.05 -1.42 -5.16
N THR A 301 -26.96 -1.31 -5.92
CA THR A 301 -25.67 -1.88 -5.48
C THR A 301 -25.17 -1.02 -4.32
N SER A 302 -25.31 -1.53 -3.10
CA SER A 302 -24.76 -0.89 -1.90
C SER A 302 -23.25 -1.04 -1.90
N PHE A 303 -22.53 0.09 -1.86
CA PHE A 303 -21.08 0.12 -1.70
C PHE A 303 -20.74 0.37 -0.24
N HIS A 304 -19.66 -0.23 0.24
CA HIS A 304 -19.16 0.10 1.57
C HIS A 304 -18.58 1.52 1.57
N ILE A 305 -18.84 2.27 2.64
CA ILE A 305 -18.35 3.65 2.78
C ILE A 305 -16.82 3.69 2.81
N ASP A 306 -16.17 2.66 3.39
CA ASP A 306 -14.71 2.56 3.38
C ASP A 306 -14.15 2.44 1.96
N THR A 307 -14.87 1.87 0.99
CA THR A 307 -14.40 1.86 -0.42
C THR A 307 -14.30 3.29 -0.99
N LEU A 308 -15.05 4.24 -0.43
CA LEU A 308 -15.03 5.65 -0.83
C LEU A 308 -13.92 6.46 -0.14
N PHE A 309 -13.64 6.16 1.13
CA PHE A 309 -12.74 6.97 1.98
C PHE A 309 -11.41 6.29 2.33
N ALA A 310 -11.25 4.98 2.11
CA ALA A 310 -9.96 4.30 2.19
C ALA A 310 -8.86 4.96 1.33
N PRO A 311 -9.19 5.64 0.21
CA PRO A 311 -8.24 6.43 -0.54
C PRO A 311 -7.69 7.65 0.18
N THR A 312 -8.22 8.14 1.30
CA THR A 312 -7.85 9.47 1.83
C THR A 312 -7.34 9.39 3.26
N TRP A 313 -6.12 9.89 3.49
CA TRP A 313 -5.52 9.91 4.82
C TRP A 313 -4.68 11.16 5.05
N ALA A 314 -4.50 11.51 6.32
CA ALA A 314 -3.46 12.37 6.81
C ALA A 314 -2.66 11.69 7.91
N LEU A 315 -1.40 12.09 8.02
CA LEU A 315 -0.43 11.60 8.97
C LEU A 315 -0.01 12.73 9.88
N LEU A 316 -0.05 12.50 11.19
CA LEU A 316 0.46 13.43 12.20
C LEU A 316 1.62 12.75 12.91
N HIS A 317 2.77 13.40 12.94
CA HIS A 317 3.98 12.85 13.53
C HIS A 317 4.63 13.86 14.45
N HIS A 318 5.08 13.43 15.62
CA HIS A 318 6.04 14.20 16.42
C HIS A 318 7.45 14.10 15.81
N ALA A 319 8.35 14.99 16.24
CA ALA A 319 9.76 14.93 15.88
C ALA A 319 10.42 13.63 16.36
N GLY A 320 11.46 13.19 15.65
CA GLY A 320 12.22 11.98 15.97
C GLY A 320 11.47 10.67 15.79
N THR A 321 10.31 10.66 15.11
CA THR A 321 9.50 9.45 14.93
C THR A 321 9.98 8.60 13.75
N TYR A 322 9.94 7.28 13.95
CA TYR A 322 10.32 6.26 12.96
C TYR A 322 9.17 5.28 12.71
N THR A 323 8.73 5.20 11.46
CA THR A 323 7.79 4.19 10.96
C THR A 323 8.59 3.03 10.41
N ASN A 324 8.33 1.81 10.91
CA ASN A 324 9.08 0.63 10.49
C ASN A 324 8.83 0.30 9.01
N VAL A 325 9.75 -0.47 8.42
CA VAL A 325 9.59 -0.98 7.05
C VAL A 325 8.32 -1.81 6.91
N HIS A 326 7.54 -1.49 5.87
CA HIS A 326 6.30 -2.17 5.52
C HIS A 326 5.98 -1.97 4.03
N GLN A 327 4.96 -2.70 3.56
CA GLN A 327 4.24 -2.39 2.33
C GLN A 327 2.87 -1.85 2.70
N ASP A 328 2.35 -0.94 1.90
CA ASP A 328 0.95 -0.53 2.02
C ASP A 328 0.02 -1.69 1.68
N ALA A 329 -1.07 -1.77 2.44
CA ALA A 329 -1.99 -2.88 2.39
C ALA A 329 -2.78 -2.93 1.08
N GLY A 330 -3.32 -4.09 0.73
CA GLY A 330 -4.27 -4.23 -0.39
C GLY A 330 -3.67 -4.07 -1.78
N GLY A 331 -2.35 -3.86 -1.90
CA GLY A 331 -1.70 -3.59 -3.18
C GLY A 331 -2.10 -2.25 -3.78
N TYR A 332 -2.38 -1.26 -2.93
CA TYR A 332 -2.60 0.12 -3.37
C TYR A 332 -1.31 0.75 -3.90
N SER A 333 -1.45 1.60 -4.92
CA SER A 333 -0.50 2.67 -5.15
C SER A 333 -0.73 3.76 -4.12
N VAL A 334 0.31 4.51 -3.77
CA VAL A 334 0.24 5.59 -2.79
C VAL A 334 0.66 6.89 -3.45
N ALA A 335 -0.07 7.95 -3.18
CA ALA A 335 0.35 9.31 -3.53
C ALA A 335 0.32 10.18 -2.27
N GLY A 336 1.20 11.16 -2.17
CA GLY A 336 1.20 12.02 -0.99
C GLY A 336 2.05 13.28 -1.12
N GLN A 337 1.85 14.16 -0.15
CA GLN A 337 2.58 15.39 0.04
C GLN A 337 2.89 15.61 1.52
N VAL A 338 3.93 16.39 1.77
CA VAL A 338 4.21 16.97 3.09
C VAL A 338 3.66 18.40 3.10
N PHE A 339 2.99 18.79 4.18
CA PHE A 339 2.57 20.18 4.39
C PHE A 339 3.62 20.95 5.18
N GLY A 340 3.61 22.27 5.06
CA GLY A 340 4.50 23.14 5.81
C GLY A 340 4.94 24.39 5.06
N ASP A 341 5.95 25.04 5.61
CA ASP A 341 6.69 26.12 4.96
C ASP A 341 7.86 25.55 4.15
N LEU A 342 8.05 26.02 2.92
CA LEU A 342 9.18 25.60 2.08
C LEU A 342 10.52 26.16 2.59
N ASN A 343 10.51 27.32 3.26
CA ASN A 343 11.72 27.99 3.74
C ASN A 343 12.14 27.52 5.15
N ASP A 344 11.20 27.06 5.96
CA ASP A 344 11.42 26.40 7.26
C ASP A 344 10.73 25.02 7.26
N PRO A 345 11.22 24.05 6.46
CA PRO A 345 10.48 22.82 6.20
C PRO A 345 10.42 21.90 7.42
N GLN A 346 9.29 21.21 7.53
CA GLN A 346 9.05 20.07 8.41
C GLN A 346 9.06 18.79 7.55
N PRO A 347 10.22 18.37 7.02
CA PRO A 347 10.28 17.37 5.95
C PRO A 347 9.94 15.97 6.46
N LYS A 348 9.68 15.07 5.50
CA LYS A 348 9.72 13.63 5.73
C LYS A 348 10.89 13.02 4.97
N MET A 349 11.61 12.13 5.62
CA MET A 349 12.62 11.29 4.98
C MET A 349 11.96 9.96 4.65
N TRP A 350 11.51 9.83 3.41
CA TRP A 350 10.81 8.67 2.92
C TRP A 350 11.80 7.76 2.22
N ALA A 351 11.99 6.56 2.75
CA ALA A 351 13.05 5.68 2.29
C ALA A 351 12.45 4.47 1.58
N ILE A 352 12.90 4.24 0.35
CA ILE A 352 12.50 3.10 -0.48
C ILE A 352 13.53 1.99 -0.26
N MET A 353 13.08 0.84 0.24
CA MET A 353 13.93 -0.31 0.48
C MET A 353 13.85 -1.29 -0.67
N THR A 354 14.99 -1.72 -1.17
CA THR A 354 15.10 -2.70 -2.26
C THR A 354 16.07 -3.82 -1.88
N LEU A 355 15.90 -4.99 -2.50
CA LEU A 355 16.83 -6.11 -2.32
C LEU A 355 18.03 -5.95 -3.25
N LYS A 356 19.24 -6.15 -2.73
CA LYS A 356 20.51 -6.09 -3.49
C LYS A 356 20.51 -7.03 -4.68
N ASN A 357 19.94 -8.22 -4.50
CA ASN A 357 19.91 -9.25 -5.54
C ASN A 357 18.74 -8.98 -6.50
N PRO A 358 18.99 -8.54 -7.75
CA PRO A 358 17.92 -8.24 -8.70
C PRO A 358 17.12 -9.48 -9.11
N VAL A 359 17.68 -10.69 -8.97
CA VAL A 359 16.99 -11.96 -9.27
C VAL A 359 15.85 -12.22 -8.28
N ALA A 360 15.80 -11.53 -7.14
CA ALA A 360 14.68 -11.62 -6.20
C ALA A 360 13.33 -11.33 -6.88
N ALA A 361 13.31 -10.46 -7.91
CA ALA A 361 12.10 -10.14 -8.66
C ALA A 361 11.58 -11.28 -9.55
N SER A 362 12.37 -12.32 -9.77
CA SER A 362 11.99 -13.52 -10.53
C SER A 362 11.78 -14.75 -9.64
N GLN A 363 11.90 -14.60 -8.32
CA GLN A 363 11.65 -15.69 -7.37
C GLN A 363 10.15 -15.96 -7.22
N THR A 364 9.80 -17.10 -6.63
CA THR A 364 8.40 -17.43 -6.35
C THR A 364 7.82 -16.49 -5.28
N PRO A 365 6.51 -16.20 -5.31
CA PRO A 365 5.85 -15.37 -4.30
C PRO A 365 6.15 -15.81 -2.86
N GLU A 366 6.21 -17.11 -2.60
CA GLU A 366 6.43 -17.68 -1.27
C GLU A 366 7.81 -17.28 -0.70
N LYS A 367 8.87 -17.41 -1.50
CA LYS A 367 10.22 -17.05 -1.09
C LYS A 367 10.35 -15.55 -0.85
N VAL A 368 9.77 -14.74 -1.74
CA VAL A 368 9.77 -13.28 -1.58
C VAL A 368 8.97 -12.88 -0.34
N ALA A 369 7.81 -13.51 -0.10
CA ALA A 369 6.97 -13.21 1.05
C ALA A 369 7.68 -13.51 2.37
N GLU A 370 8.33 -14.67 2.49
CA GLU A 370 9.13 -15.02 3.67
C GLU A 370 10.25 -14.01 3.92
N ARG A 371 10.94 -13.59 2.84
CA ARG A 371 12.00 -12.59 2.96
C ARG A 371 11.46 -11.22 3.38
N MET A 372 10.38 -10.76 2.76
CA MET A 372 9.71 -9.50 3.13
C MET A 372 9.20 -9.53 4.57
N ALA A 373 8.61 -10.64 5.00
CA ALA A 373 8.15 -10.83 6.36
C ALA A 373 9.31 -10.71 7.37
N SER A 374 10.47 -11.28 7.06
CA SER A 374 11.66 -11.14 7.91
C SER A 374 12.13 -9.69 8.01
N ILE A 375 12.09 -8.94 6.91
CA ILE A 375 12.52 -7.52 6.86
C ILE A 375 11.56 -6.62 7.64
N CYS A 376 10.26 -6.85 7.50
CA CYS A 376 9.19 -6.03 8.11
C CYS A 376 8.90 -6.35 9.57
N ARG A 377 9.39 -7.48 10.10
CA ARG A 377 9.27 -7.79 11.52
C ARG A 377 9.98 -6.74 12.36
N PHE A 378 9.21 -6.06 13.20
CA PHE A 378 9.75 -5.19 14.24
C PHE A 378 10.16 -6.02 15.44
N GLU A 379 11.33 -6.66 15.34
CA GLU A 379 11.94 -7.42 16.43
C GLU A 379 13.22 -6.71 16.86
N ASN A 380 13.34 -6.47 18.17
CA ASN A 380 14.56 -5.95 18.79
C ASN A 380 15.15 -7.07 19.65
N GLN A 381 16.46 -7.25 19.59
CA GLN A 381 17.18 -8.19 20.44
C GLN A 381 17.28 -7.61 21.87
N ASN A 382 17.07 -8.45 22.88
CA ASN A 382 17.15 -8.07 24.28
C ASN A 382 18.41 -8.66 24.92
N ASN A 383 19.40 -7.83 25.20
CA ASN A 383 20.59 -8.22 25.95
C ASN A 383 20.59 -7.49 27.29
N GLU A 384 20.19 -8.19 28.35
CA GLU A 384 20.36 -7.88 29.79
C GLU A 384 20.12 -6.44 30.29
N SER A 385 19.53 -5.53 29.49
CA SER A 385 19.01 -4.19 29.87
C SER A 385 18.77 -3.29 28.64
N ASN A 386 19.34 -3.59 27.47
CA ASN A 386 19.21 -2.75 26.29
C ASN A 386 18.57 -3.50 25.11
N MET A 387 17.65 -2.81 24.44
CA MET A 387 17.04 -3.28 23.21
C MET A 387 17.84 -2.74 22.03
N HIS A 388 18.38 -3.66 21.24
CA HIS A 388 19.18 -3.34 20.05
C HIS A 388 18.51 -3.89 18.81
N TRP A 389 18.78 -3.25 17.68
CA TRP A 389 18.34 -3.71 16.38
C TRP A 389 19.37 -4.66 15.76
N ASP A 390 18.89 -5.80 15.26
CA ASP A 390 19.70 -6.73 14.48
C ASP A 390 19.86 -6.25 13.03
N SER A 391 20.98 -5.59 12.76
CA SER A 391 21.29 -5.09 11.42
C SER A 391 21.45 -6.18 10.36
N THR A 392 21.67 -7.44 10.76
CA THR A 392 21.84 -8.54 9.79
C THR A 392 20.56 -8.83 9.00
N ILE A 393 19.40 -8.48 9.55
CA ILE A 393 18.09 -8.63 8.88
C ILE A 393 18.04 -7.81 7.58
N TRP A 394 18.74 -6.67 7.53
CA TRP A 394 18.77 -5.78 6.36
C TRP A 394 20.09 -5.86 5.57
N GLN A 395 20.95 -6.84 5.84
CA GLN A 395 22.26 -6.93 5.17
C GLN A 395 22.16 -7.07 3.65
N ASP A 396 21.08 -7.67 3.15
CA ASP A 396 20.82 -7.84 1.70
C ASP A 396 19.89 -6.76 1.13
N CYS A 397 19.64 -5.70 1.89
CA CYS A 397 18.81 -4.56 1.48
C CYS A 397 19.69 -3.34 1.15
N GLU A 398 19.17 -2.50 0.28
CA GLU A 398 19.66 -1.15 0.00
C GLU A 398 18.51 -0.16 0.16
N ILE A 399 18.86 1.10 0.37
CA ILE A 399 17.91 2.18 0.64
C ILE A 399 18.09 3.33 -0.34
N GLU A 400 16.98 3.89 -0.80
CA GLU A 400 16.97 5.13 -1.56
C GLU A 400 16.17 6.17 -0.78
N LEU A 401 16.80 7.29 -0.43
CA LEU A 401 16.20 8.32 0.40
C LEU A 401 15.55 9.42 -0.46
N MET A 402 14.28 9.68 -0.20
CA MET A 402 13.56 10.85 -0.69
C MET A 402 13.40 11.86 0.45
N TYR A 403 13.95 13.05 0.28
CA TYR A 403 13.77 14.16 1.21
C TYR A 403 12.56 14.99 0.76
N LEU A 404 11.38 14.60 1.23
CA LEU A 404 10.12 15.23 0.84
C LEU A 404 9.91 16.52 1.63
N ARG A 405 9.82 17.65 0.92
CA ARG A 405 9.56 18.98 1.49
C ARG A 405 8.15 19.45 1.16
N PRO A 406 7.66 20.50 1.85
CA PRO A 406 6.41 21.14 1.49
C PRO A 406 6.36 21.56 0.02
N GLY A 407 5.32 21.12 -0.69
CA GLY A 407 5.13 21.35 -2.12
C GLY A 407 5.58 20.20 -3.02
N ASP A 408 6.38 19.26 -2.53
CA ASP A 408 6.70 18.04 -3.27
C ASP A 408 5.49 17.08 -3.26
N PHE A 409 5.25 16.40 -4.38
CA PHE A 409 4.21 15.38 -4.49
C PHE A 409 4.81 14.09 -5.02
N PHE A 410 4.58 12.96 -4.35
CA PHE A 410 5.15 11.67 -4.74
C PHE A 410 4.08 10.64 -5.11
N PHE A 411 4.50 9.63 -5.87
CA PHE A 411 3.69 8.49 -6.33
C PHE A 411 4.51 7.23 -6.17
N GLN A 412 4.09 6.36 -5.27
CA GLN A 412 4.69 5.07 -4.98
C GLN A 412 3.81 3.98 -5.61
N PRO A 413 4.36 3.09 -6.46
CA PRO A 413 3.60 1.99 -7.02
C PRO A 413 3.30 0.92 -5.96
N PRO A 414 2.39 -0.04 -6.25
CA PRO A 414 2.06 -1.10 -5.32
C PRO A 414 3.25 -1.96 -4.93
N GLY A 415 3.33 -2.35 -3.66
CA GLY A 415 4.30 -3.34 -3.17
C GLY A 415 5.70 -2.80 -2.88
N VAL A 416 5.89 -1.49 -2.98
CA VAL A 416 7.15 -0.88 -2.57
C VAL A 416 7.34 -1.01 -1.06
N LEU A 417 8.45 -1.64 -0.66
CA LEU A 417 8.88 -1.65 0.73
C LEU A 417 9.40 -0.26 1.07
N HIS A 418 8.83 0.34 2.09
CA HIS A 418 9.22 1.67 2.50
C HIS A 418 9.15 1.85 4.00
N LEU A 419 9.85 2.87 4.47
CA LEU A 419 9.85 3.32 5.85
C LEU A 419 9.95 4.85 5.86
N VAL A 420 9.60 5.45 6.99
CA VAL A 420 9.54 6.91 7.09
C VAL A 420 10.21 7.36 8.38
N TYR A 421 11.13 8.31 8.26
CA TYR A 421 11.68 9.03 9.39
C TYR A 421 11.25 10.50 9.34
N THR A 422 10.85 11.03 10.50
CA THR A 422 10.31 12.38 10.64
C THR A 422 11.18 13.18 11.63
N PRO A 423 12.10 14.04 11.16
CA PRO A 423 13.02 14.78 12.03
C PRO A 423 12.34 15.89 12.85
N ARG A 424 11.28 16.50 12.32
CA ARG A 424 10.49 17.57 12.94
C ARG A 424 9.03 17.18 12.96
N ALA A 425 8.27 17.65 13.95
CA ALA A 425 6.83 17.44 13.95
C ALA A 425 6.24 17.90 12.61
N SER A 426 5.47 17.04 11.95
CA SER A 426 5.05 17.26 10.57
C SER A 426 3.67 16.67 10.30
N VAL A 427 3.06 17.23 9.26
CA VAL A 427 1.78 16.79 8.70
C VAL A 427 2.03 16.36 7.28
N ALA A 428 1.55 15.18 6.92
CA ALA A 428 1.47 14.75 5.53
C ALA A 428 0.04 14.34 5.22
N SER A 429 -0.35 14.39 3.96
CA SER A 429 -1.60 13.82 3.49
C SER A 429 -1.39 13.22 2.12
N GLY A 430 -2.24 12.26 1.82
CA GLY A 430 -2.15 11.54 0.59
C GLY A 430 -3.32 10.60 0.44
N GLY A 431 -3.09 9.61 -0.40
CA GLY A 431 -4.10 8.65 -0.67
C GLY A 431 -3.66 7.37 -1.35
N HIS A 432 -4.53 6.38 -1.19
CA HIS A 432 -4.44 5.09 -1.84
C HIS A 432 -5.25 5.08 -3.13
N PHE A 433 -4.71 4.53 -4.21
CA PHE A 433 -5.44 4.45 -5.47
C PHE A 433 -5.05 3.19 -6.26
N TYR A 434 -5.91 2.81 -7.21
CA TYR A 434 -5.60 1.83 -8.24
C TYR A 434 -5.55 2.48 -9.62
N ASN A 435 -4.62 2.00 -10.44
CA ASN A 435 -4.47 2.34 -11.85
C ASN A 435 -4.34 1.04 -12.63
N TYR A 436 -5.00 0.92 -13.79
CA TYR A 436 -4.88 -0.26 -14.66
C TYR A 436 -3.45 -0.62 -15.01
N ASP A 437 -2.57 0.37 -15.14
CA ASP A 437 -1.21 0.16 -15.66
C ASP A 437 -0.27 -0.55 -14.65
N SER A 438 -0.60 -0.51 -13.35
CA SER A 438 0.21 -1.11 -12.28
C SER A 438 -0.47 -2.31 -11.60
N LEU A 439 -1.54 -2.87 -12.18
CA LEU A 439 -2.31 -3.95 -11.53
C LEU A 439 -1.55 -5.28 -11.42
N HIS A 440 -0.50 -5.51 -12.21
CA HIS A 440 0.42 -6.64 -12.01
C HIS A 440 1.22 -6.50 -10.71
N LEU A 441 1.59 -5.27 -10.33
CA LEU A 441 2.21 -5.00 -9.03
C LEU A 441 1.20 -5.13 -7.89
N THR A 442 -0.05 -4.68 -8.09
CA THR A 442 -1.15 -4.90 -7.12
C THR A 442 -1.37 -6.39 -6.88
N GLU A 443 -1.48 -7.19 -7.94
CA GLU A 443 -1.66 -8.65 -7.84
C GLU A 443 -0.52 -9.31 -7.08
N TRP A 444 0.72 -8.98 -7.44
CA TRP A 444 1.91 -9.48 -6.76
C TRP A 444 1.90 -9.13 -5.27
N THR A 445 1.66 -7.86 -4.95
CA THR A 445 1.62 -7.37 -3.56
C THR A 445 0.56 -8.07 -2.74
N ARG A 446 -0.65 -8.21 -3.29
CA ARG A 446 -1.74 -8.91 -2.62
C ARG A 446 -1.45 -10.39 -2.44
N ARG A 447 -0.73 -11.02 -3.37
CA ARG A 447 -0.28 -12.40 -3.24
C ARG A 447 0.72 -12.56 -2.10
N ILE A 448 1.69 -11.65 -1.98
CA ILE A 448 2.64 -11.62 -0.85
C ILE A 448 1.90 -11.42 0.48
N GLN A 449 0.97 -10.46 0.54
CA GLN A 449 0.18 -10.19 1.74
C GLN A 449 -0.74 -11.36 2.08
N HIS A 450 -1.30 -12.08 1.12
CA HIS A 450 -2.06 -13.31 1.39
C HIS A 450 -1.22 -14.35 2.14
N LEU A 451 0.07 -14.45 1.81
CA LEU A 451 1.00 -15.41 2.40
C LEU A 451 1.55 -14.96 3.77
N GLN A 452 1.81 -13.66 3.96
CA GLN A 452 2.55 -13.13 5.13
C GLN A 452 1.99 -11.80 5.71
N SER A 453 0.69 -11.53 5.54
CA SER A 453 0.02 -10.26 5.89
C SER A 453 0.40 -9.65 7.24
N ASN A 454 0.39 -10.44 8.32
CA ASN A 454 0.62 -9.93 9.68
C ASN A 454 2.03 -9.37 9.89
N ALA A 455 2.96 -9.67 8.99
CA ALA A 455 4.33 -9.22 9.08
C ALA A 455 4.62 -8.05 8.14
N VAL A 456 3.97 -7.99 6.97
CA VAL A 456 4.42 -7.12 5.86
C VAL A 456 3.63 -5.81 5.76
N THR A 457 2.37 -5.77 6.20
CA THR A 457 1.51 -4.57 6.13
C THR A 457 1.08 -4.13 7.53
N ASN A 458 0.91 -2.81 7.71
CA ASN A 458 0.39 -2.19 8.92
C ASN A 458 -1.14 -2.08 8.94
N GLN A 459 -1.81 -2.30 7.81
CA GLN A 459 -3.26 -2.18 7.66
C GLN A 459 -3.88 -3.41 7.00
N ASP A 460 -5.19 -3.56 7.20
CA ASP A 460 -6.02 -4.58 6.56
C ASP A 460 -7.26 -3.93 5.93
N PRO A 461 -7.16 -3.43 4.68
CA PRO A 461 -8.20 -2.64 4.06
C PRO A 461 -9.38 -3.54 3.75
N ALA A 462 -10.54 -3.14 4.25
CA ALA A 462 -11.78 -3.80 3.89
C ALA A 462 -12.06 -3.59 2.39
N ARG A 463 -12.65 -4.60 1.75
CA ARG A 463 -13.35 -4.45 0.45
C ARG A 463 -12.52 -4.08 -0.78
N VAL A 464 -11.22 -4.39 -0.81
CA VAL A 464 -10.39 -4.28 -2.05
C VAL A 464 -11.08 -4.90 -3.28
N LYS A 465 -11.75 -6.05 -3.11
CA LYS A 465 -12.50 -6.71 -4.18
C LYS A 465 -13.55 -5.81 -4.84
N GLU A 466 -14.26 -4.99 -4.05
CA GLU A 466 -15.30 -4.12 -4.58
C GLU A 466 -14.72 -3.10 -5.55
N ALA A 467 -13.57 -2.49 -5.22
CA ALA A 467 -12.86 -1.57 -6.09
C ALA A 467 -12.41 -2.24 -7.40
N LEU A 468 -11.78 -3.41 -7.31
CA LEU A 468 -11.32 -4.16 -8.49
C LEU A 468 -12.48 -4.64 -9.38
N ASN A 469 -13.59 -5.06 -8.78
CA ASN A 469 -14.80 -5.44 -9.52
C ASN A 469 -15.38 -4.25 -10.30
N MET A 470 -15.38 -3.05 -9.70
CA MET A 470 -15.83 -1.84 -10.39
C MET A 470 -14.91 -1.47 -11.54
N MET A 471 -13.58 -1.56 -11.35
CA MET A 471 -12.64 -1.37 -12.45
C MET A 471 -12.92 -2.38 -13.57
N MET A 472 -13.02 -3.67 -13.26
CA MET A 472 -13.32 -4.69 -14.26
C MET A 472 -14.62 -4.40 -15.04
N LEU A 473 -15.69 -3.98 -14.38
CA LEU A 473 -16.93 -3.62 -15.05
C LEU A 473 -16.85 -2.34 -15.87
N ASN A 474 -15.99 -1.40 -15.46
CA ASN A 474 -15.74 -0.14 -16.16
C ASN A 474 -14.75 -0.28 -17.32
N PHE A 475 -14.04 -1.42 -17.45
CA PHE A 475 -13.03 -1.63 -18.50
C PHE A 475 -13.50 -1.23 -19.91
N PRO A 476 -14.71 -1.63 -20.40
CA PRO A 476 -15.18 -1.28 -21.75
C PRO A 476 -15.27 0.22 -22.02
N ASN A 477 -15.48 1.04 -20.98
CA ASN A 477 -15.59 2.49 -21.10
C ASN A 477 -14.26 3.21 -21.38
N ASN A 478 -13.15 2.49 -21.39
CA ASN A 478 -11.81 3.03 -21.62
C ASN A 478 -11.36 2.86 -23.08
N GLN A 479 -12.32 2.90 -24.02
CA GLN A 479 -12.06 2.79 -25.46
C GLN A 479 -10.96 3.76 -25.89
N GLY A 480 -10.01 3.26 -26.68
CA GLY A 480 -8.89 4.02 -27.22
C GLY A 480 -7.72 4.25 -26.26
N LYS A 481 -7.85 3.86 -24.97
CA LYS A 481 -6.74 3.87 -24.00
C LYS A 481 -5.78 2.70 -24.28
N TYR A 482 -4.50 2.90 -23.94
CA TYR A 482 -3.52 1.84 -23.87
C TYR A 482 -3.61 1.08 -22.54
N PHE A 483 -3.39 -0.22 -22.62
CA PHE A 483 -3.33 -1.15 -21.49
C PHE A 483 -2.12 -2.05 -21.65
N TYR A 484 -1.61 -2.54 -20.52
CA TYR A 484 -0.56 -3.56 -20.54
C TYR A 484 -1.13 -4.96 -20.33
N ARG A 485 -0.67 -5.92 -21.15
CA ARG A 485 -1.19 -7.29 -21.17
C ARG A 485 -1.10 -7.98 -19.80
N ARG A 486 0.04 -7.86 -19.09
CA ARG A 486 0.22 -8.49 -17.77
C ARG A 486 -0.67 -7.82 -16.72
N ALA A 487 -0.74 -6.49 -16.74
CA ALA A 487 -1.54 -5.73 -15.77
C ALA A 487 -3.05 -6.02 -15.92
N LEU A 488 -3.57 -6.12 -17.14
CA LEU A 488 -4.96 -6.50 -17.36
C LEU A 488 -5.22 -7.98 -17.00
N ALA A 489 -4.28 -8.88 -17.31
CA ALA A 489 -4.39 -10.29 -16.91
C ALA A 489 -4.42 -10.44 -15.37
N ALA A 490 -3.63 -9.62 -14.67
CA ALA A 490 -3.60 -9.55 -13.22
C ALA A 490 -4.96 -9.12 -12.64
N LEU A 491 -5.61 -8.10 -13.24
CA LEU A 491 -6.97 -7.72 -12.85
C LEU A 491 -7.97 -8.88 -13.02
N CYS A 492 -7.97 -9.53 -14.19
CA CYS A 492 -8.82 -10.69 -14.44
C CYS A 492 -8.61 -11.78 -13.39
N ARG A 493 -7.35 -12.12 -13.08
CA ARG A 493 -7.02 -13.16 -12.12
C ARG A 493 -7.45 -12.78 -10.70
N MET A 494 -7.21 -11.54 -10.27
CA MET A 494 -7.65 -11.07 -8.94
C MET A 494 -9.16 -11.12 -8.75
N VAL A 495 -9.93 -10.90 -9.83
CA VAL A 495 -11.40 -11.02 -9.82
C VAL A 495 -11.84 -12.50 -9.79
N LEU A 496 -11.21 -13.37 -10.59
CA LEU A 496 -11.63 -14.77 -10.76
C LEU A 496 -11.14 -15.71 -9.65
N ALA A 497 -9.98 -15.44 -9.07
CA ALA A 497 -9.29 -16.28 -8.08
C ALA A 497 -9.09 -15.54 -6.75
N GLU A 498 -10.13 -14.83 -6.28
CA GLU A 498 -10.06 -13.95 -5.10
C GLU A 498 -9.44 -14.61 -3.86
N ASN A 499 -9.68 -15.91 -3.66
CA ASN A 499 -9.14 -16.69 -2.54
C ASN A 499 -7.60 -16.75 -2.50
N GLU A 500 -6.92 -16.43 -3.59
CA GLU A 500 -5.46 -16.34 -3.66
C GLU A 500 -4.91 -15.00 -3.13
N TYR A 501 -5.79 -14.04 -2.81
CA TYR A 501 -5.46 -12.65 -2.47
C TYR A 501 -6.17 -12.12 -1.23
N ILE A 502 -7.14 -12.85 -0.67
CA ILE A 502 -7.80 -12.50 0.60
C ILE A 502 -6.91 -12.98 1.73
N HIS A 503 -6.62 -12.10 2.69
CA HIS A 503 -5.90 -12.46 3.91
C HIS A 503 -6.52 -13.69 4.58
N GLN A 504 -5.72 -14.69 4.94
CA GLN A 504 -6.22 -15.95 5.53
C GLN A 504 -7.06 -15.77 6.80
N GLN A 505 -6.92 -14.64 7.51
CA GLN A 505 -7.66 -14.31 8.72
C GLN A 505 -8.84 -13.36 8.49
N GLN A 506 -8.96 -12.75 7.31
CA GLN A 506 -10.18 -12.04 6.96
C GLN A 506 -11.28 -13.07 6.78
N ALA A 507 -12.30 -13.02 7.65
CA ALA A 507 -13.54 -13.74 7.40
C ALA A 507 -14.00 -13.34 5.99
N LYS A 508 -14.23 -14.32 5.11
CA LYS A 508 -14.87 -14.06 3.82
C LYS A 508 -16.20 -13.38 4.13
N LEU A 509 -16.23 -12.06 4.01
CA LEU A 509 -17.48 -11.34 3.88
C LEU A 509 -17.98 -11.81 2.53
N LYS A 510 -18.82 -12.85 2.52
CA LYS A 510 -19.46 -13.36 1.31
C LYS A 510 -20.35 -12.24 0.79
N VAL A 511 -19.78 -11.35 0.00
CA VAL A 511 -20.51 -10.52 -0.93
C VAL A 511 -20.77 -11.39 -2.14
N GLY A 512 -21.54 -12.48 -1.97
CA GLY A 512 -22.14 -13.22 -3.09
C GLY A 512 -23.22 -12.37 -3.76
N ASN A 513 -22.91 -11.11 -4.02
CA ASN A 513 -23.79 -10.10 -4.55
C ASN A 513 -23.71 -10.13 -6.08
N LYS A 514 -24.61 -9.39 -6.72
CA LYS A 514 -24.66 -9.31 -8.18
C LYS A 514 -23.42 -8.64 -8.78
N LEU A 515 -22.68 -7.83 -8.01
CA LEU A 515 -21.49 -7.14 -8.50
C LEU A 515 -20.40 -8.16 -8.82
N ASP A 516 -20.10 -9.04 -7.87
CA ASP A 516 -19.09 -10.08 -8.00
C ASP A 516 -19.35 -11.00 -9.21
N GLN A 517 -20.56 -11.54 -9.32
CA GLN A 517 -20.92 -12.44 -10.41
C GLN A 517 -20.79 -11.79 -11.80
N LYS A 518 -21.05 -10.49 -11.87
CA LYS A 518 -20.93 -9.74 -13.12
C LYS A 518 -19.49 -9.39 -13.45
N ALA A 519 -18.71 -9.00 -12.44
CA ALA A 519 -17.29 -8.73 -12.59
C ALA A 519 -16.54 -10.00 -12.99
N GLU A 520 -16.84 -11.15 -12.38
CA GLU A 520 -16.29 -12.45 -12.77
C GLU A 520 -16.61 -12.80 -14.23
N ALA A 521 -17.87 -12.65 -14.65
CA ALA A 521 -18.24 -12.89 -16.05
C ALA A 521 -17.55 -11.92 -17.02
N MET A 522 -17.42 -10.65 -16.63
CA MET A 522 -16.68 -9.66 -17.42
C MET A 522 -15.20 -10.03 -17.52
N ALA A 523 -14.58 -10.49 -16.43
CA ALA A 523 -13.19 -10.94 -16.42
C ALA A 523 -12.96 -12.15 -17.33
N GLU A 524 -13.88 -13.13 -17.34
CA GLU A 524 -13.86 -14.27 -18.27
C GLU A 524 -13.99 -13.81 -19.74
N ILE A 525 -14.89 -12.88 -20.04
CA ILE A 525 -15.07 -12.30 -21.38
C ILE A 525 -13.82 -11.54 -21.83
N VAL A 526 -13.27 -10.67 -20.97
CA VAL A 526 -12.05 -9.92 -21.25
C VAL A 526 -10.87 -10.88 -21.47
N ALA A 527 -10.74 -11.92 -20.65
CA ALA A 527 -9.68 -12.91 -20.82
C ALA A 527 -9.78 -13.62 -22.19
N ARG A 528 -10.99 -13.95 -22.61
CA ARG A 528 -11.23 -14.56 -23.92
C ARG A 528 -10.95 -13.62 -25.09
N VAL A 529 -11.41 -12.38 -25.01
CA VAL A 529 -11.35 -11.43 -26.13
C VAL A 529 -9.96 -10.81 -26.25
N CYS A 530 -9.34 -10.41 -25.13
CA CYS A 530 -8.07 -9.70 -25.13
C CYS A 530 -6.84 -10.62 -25.09
N PHE A 531 -6.99 -11.86 -24.61
CA PHE A 531 -5.86 -12.82 -24.52
C PHE A 531 -6.09 -14.12 -25.29
N GLU A 532 -7.18 -14.21 -26.06
CA GLU A 532 -7.54 -15.38 -26.87
C GLU A 532 -7.69 -16.67 -26.04
N ILE A 533 -7.97 -16.55 -24.74
CA ILE A 533 -8.15 -17.69 -23.84
C ILE A 533 -9.52 -18.32 -24.11
N SER A 534 -9.54 -19.45 -24.81
CA SER A 534 -10.75 -20.21 -25.11
C SER A 534 -10.71 -21.58 -24.44
N PRO A 535 -11.18 -21.70 -23.18
CA PRO A 535 -11.14 -22.97 -22.48
C PRO A 535 -12.14 -23.96 -23.06
N ALA A 536 -11.83 -25.25 -22.98
CA ALA A 536 -12.74 -26.32 -23.37
C ALA A 536 -13.94 -26.40 -22.39
N PRO A 537 -15.12 -26.89 -22.84
CA PRO A 537 -16.29 -27.03 -21.98
C PRO A 537 -16.01 -27.93 -20.77
N GLY A 538 -16.41 -27.51 -19.57
CA GLY A 538 -16.42 -28.34 -18.35
C GLY A 538 -15.66 -27.79 -17.14
N ASP A 539 -14.53 -27.09 -17.36
CA ASP A 539 -13.74 -26.44 -16.29
C ASP A 539 -13.22 -25.06 -16.74
N GLU A 540 -14.13 -24.29 -17.35
CA GLU A 540 -13.79 -23.04 -18.07
C GLU A 540 -13.06 -22.03 -17.17
N ARG A 541 -13.48 -21.90 -15.90
CA ARG A 541 -12.89 -20.94 -14.97
C ARG A 541 -11.48 -21.32 -14.56
N LYS A 542 -11.23 -22.57 -14.16
CA LYS A 542 -9.90 -23.00 -13.72
C LYS A 542 -8.89 -22.88 -14.86
N LEU A 543 -9.26 -23.35 -16.06
CA LEU A 543 -8.41 -23.23 -17.25
C LEU A 543 -8.12 -21.76 -17.60
N THR A 544 -9.08 -20.87 -17.42
CA THR A 544 -8.87 -19.43 -17.61
C THR A 544 -7.89 -18.87 -16.58
N VAL A 545 -8.04 -19.22 -15.29
CA VAL A 545 -7.13 -18.80 -14.21
C VAL A 545 -5.71 -19.33 -14.46
N ASP A 546 -5.57 -20.59 -14.85
CA ASP A 546 -4.26 -21.20 -15.16
C ASP A 546 -3.59 -20.52 -16.37
N ALA A 547 -4.36 -20.18 -17.40
CA ALA A 547 -3.85 -19.44 -18.56
C ALA A 547 -3.43 -18.01 -18.19
N LEU A 548 -4.21 -17.32 -17.36
CA LEU A 548 -3.84 -16.00 -16.82
C LEU A 548 -2.57 -16.10 -15.97
N ALA A 549 -2.44 -17.13 -15.13
CA ALA A 549 -1.24 -17.35 -14.31
C ALA A 549 0.02 -17.45 -15.16
N LYS A 550 -0.03 -18.14 -16.31
CA LYS A 550 1.08 -18.21 -17.26
C LYS A 550 1.47 -16.86 -17.85
N ILE A 551 0.50 -15.97 -18.08
CA ILE A 551 0.78 -14.59 -18.54
C ILE A 551 1.52 -13.79 -17.45
N LEU A 552 1.29 -14.12 -16.18
CA LEU A 552 1.90 -13.47 -15.01
C LEU A 552 3.23 -14.11 -14.59
N GLU A 553 3.80 -15.04 -15.36
CA GLU A 553 5.13 -15.60 -15.08
C GLU A 553 6.27 -14.62 -15.44
N GLY A 554 7.46 -14.81 -14.87
CA GLY A 554 8.62 -13.95 -15.08
C GLY A 554 8.68 -12.76 -14.12
N ASP A 555 9.52 -11.77 -14.43
CA ASP A 555 9.75 -10.59 -13.58
C ASP A 555 8.45 -9.82 -13.31
N TYR A 556 8.02 -9.78 -12.06
CA TYR A 556 6.76 -9.13 -11.68
C TYR A 556 6.75 -7.62 -11.89
N ARG A 557 7.92 -7.00 -12.11
CA ARG A 557 8.03 -5.54 -12.34
C ARG A 557 7.60 -5.14 -13.75
N GLU A 558 7.63 -6.07 -14.70
CA GLU A 558 7.35 -5.80 -16.10
C GLU A 558 5.83 -5.82 -16.37
N PRO A 559 5.22 -4.72 -16.83
CA PRO A 559 3.77 -4.66 -17.06
C PRO A 559 3.33 -5.49 -18.29
N GLY A 560 4.27 -5.95 -19.11
CA GLY A 560 4.02 -6.72 -20.33
C GLY A 560 3.78 -5.83 -21.54
N VAL A 561 3.38 -6.45 -22.67
CA VAL A 561 3.21 -5.72 -23.94
C VAL A 561 2.00 -4.78 -23.87
N ALA A 562 2.21 -3.52 -24.27
CA ALA A 562 1.13 -2.55 -24.39
C ALA A 562 0.25 -2.83 -25.62
N PHE A 563 -1.05 -2.65 -25.48
CA PHE A 563 -2.01 -2.70 -26.58
C PHE A 563 -3.07 -1.62 -26.40
N ARG A 564 -3.67 -1.18 -27.50
CA ARG A 564 -4.75 -0.19 -27.48
C ARG A 564 -6.10 -0.91 -27.44
N LEU A 565 -7.02 -0.45 -26.59
CA LEU A 565 -8.37 -1.00 -26.53
C LEU A 565 -9.22 -0.48 -27.69
N GLU A 566 -9.23 -1.21 -28.79
CA GLU A 566 -9.92 -0.79 -30.02
C GLU A 566 -11.45 -0.85 -29.91
N PRO A 567 -12.19 0.01 -30.64
CA PRO A 567 -13.65 0.07 -30.60
C PRO A 567 -14.34 -1.28 -30.87
N GLU A 568 -13.84 -2.07 -31.82
CA GLU A 568 -14.40 -3.38 -32.19
C GLU A 568 -14.25 -4.39 -31.05
N THR A 569 -13.16 -4.30 -30.30
CA THR A 569 -12.90 -5.12 -29.11
C THR A 569 -13.92 -4.79 -28.02
N VAL A 570 -14.15 -3.50 -27.77
CA VAL A 570 -15.15 -3.01 -26.81
C VAL A 570 -16.55 -3.50 -27.18
N GLN A 571 -16.99 -3.30 -28.43
CA GLN A 571 -18.30 -3.76 -28.91
C GLN A 571 -18.49 -5.27 -28.74
N THR A 572 -17.43 -6.04 -28.97
CA THR A 572 -17.46 -7.51 -28.79
C THR A 572 -17.65 -7.87 -27.31
N ILE A 573 -16.91 -7.21 -26.40
CA ILE A 573 -17.02 -7.42 -24.96
C ILE A 573 -18.43 -7.07 -24.47
N GLU A 574 -18.95 -5.90 -24.83
CA GLU A 574 -20.28 -5.44 -24.43
C GLU A 574 -21.39 -6.40 -24.90
N LYS A 575 -21.33 -6.83 -26.16
CA LYS A 575 -22.28 -7.79 -26.73
C LYS A 575 -22.29 -9.12 -25.96
N LEU A 576 -21.11 -9.65 -25.62
CA LEU A 576 -20.98 -10.89 -24.85
C LEU A 576 -21.49 -10.71 -23.41
N ALA A 577 -21.19 -9.58 -22.77
CA ALA A 577 -21.62 -9.27 -21.41
C ALA A 577 -23.14 -9.15 -21.31
N LEU A 578 -23.78 -8.45 -22.27
CA LEU A 578 -25.24 -8.34 -22.36
C LEU A 578 -25.89 -9.72 -22.49
N LYS A 579 -25.40 -10.56 -23.42
CA LYS A 579 -25.91 -11.93 -23.61
C LYS A 579 -25.81 -12.77 -22.33
N TYR A 580 -24.71 -12.65 -21.59
CA TYR A 580 -24.53 -13.35 -20.31
C TYR A 580 -25.54 -12.87 -19.26
N TRP A 581 -25.72 -11.56 -19.09
CA TRP A 581 -26.64 -11.00 -18.08
C TRP A 581 -28.11 -11.26 -18.40
N GLU A 582 -28.49 -11.29 -19.67
CA GLU A 582 -29.84 -11.70 -20.11
C GLU A 582 -30.12 -13.16 -19.75
N ALA A 583 -29.20 -14.06 -20.06
CA ALA A 583 -29.31 -15.48 -19.73
C ALA A 583 -29.40 -15.72 -18.21
N PHE A 584 -28.62 -14.98 -17.43
CA PHE A 584 -28.65 -15.03 -15.97
C PHE A 584 -30.01 -14.57 -15.41
N SER A 585 -30.52 -13.45 -15.93
CA SER A 585 -31.83 -12.90 -15.54
C SER A 585 -32.98 -13.85 -15.87
N ALA A 586 -32.90 -14.52 -17.03
CA ALA A 586 -33.89 -15.52 -17.44
C ALA A 586 -33.88 -16.77 -16.55
N LYS A 587 -32.71 -17.27 -16.14
CA LYS A 587 -32.59 -18.39 -15.20
C LYS A 587 -33.25 -18.07 -13.87
N LYS A 588 -32.99 -16.89 -13.30
CA LYS A 588 -33.57 -16.48 -12.00
C LYS A 588 -35.10 -16.45 -12.05
N LYS A 589 -35.71 -15.89 -13.11
CA LYS A 589 -37.18 -15.89 -13.30
C LYS A 589 -37.78 -17.30 -13.33
N LYS A 590 -37.06 -18.29 -13.86
CA LYS A 590 -37.51 -19.70 -13.89
C LYS A 590 -37.45 -20.34 -12.49
N THR A 591 -36.44 -20.02 -11.68
CA THR A 591 -36.32 -20.56 -10.32
C THR A 591 -37.37 -19.96 -9.38
N THR A 592 -37.70 -18.67 -9.49
CA THR A 592 -38.70 -18.01 -8.64
C THR A 592 -40.15 -18.35 -9.00
N LYS A 593 -40.42 -18.95 -10.16
CA LYS A 593 -41.75 -19.43 -10.55
C LYS A 593 -42.02 -20.90 -10.15
N LYS A 594 -41.00 -21.62 -9.69
CA LYS A 594 -41.07 -23.05 -9.32
C LYS A 594 -41.03 -23.32 -7.82
N GLY A 595 -40.81 -22.30 -6.99
CA GLY A 595 -40.98 -22.33 -5.55
C GLY A 595 -42.02 -21.30 -5.17
#